data_AF-A0A7C2DE48-F1
#
_entry.id   AF-A0A7C2DE48-F1
#
_cell.length_a   1.000
_cell.length_b   1.000
_cell.length_c   1.000
_cell.angle_alpha   90.00
_cell.angle_beta   90.00
_cell.angle_gamma   90.00
#
_symmetry.space_group_name_H-M   'P 1'
#
loop_
_entity.id
_entity.type
_entity.pdbx_description
1 polymer ?
#
loop_
_entity_poly.entity_id
_entity_poly.type
_entity_poly.pdbx_seq_one_letter_code
_entity_poly.pdbx_strand_id
1 'polypeptide(L)'
;MPQLEPWQWALGALCAFSVGLAKTGLPGLGILVVPMIVLTVGDARKAAAWLLPILCTADVFAVVYWRRHAAIGRLWSLAPWALAGMAGGAAALSLQERVLRPMVGAIVLIMLAAYLIRRRARNPAAIAPHPALYGIAAGFATTVANAAGPVMNLYLLSKRLPKEEFIATGAWFFFVINLTKIPIYAAHGLFSRQSLVFDLLMVPAVFAGALGGRRVVEHISPNMFEWLVVALTALSTWFLFR
;
A
#
# COMPACT_ATOMS: atom_id res chain seq x y z
N MET A 1 13.22 15.51 -20.35
CA MET A 1 13.37 14.34 -19.47
C MET A 1 13.77 14.83 -18.08
N PRO A 2 13.45 14.11 -17.00
CA PRO A 2 13.93 14.48 -15.67
C PRO A 2 15.47 14.45 -15.62
N GLN A 3 16.08 15.44 -14.97
CA GLN A 3 17.52 15.49 -14.74
C GLN A 3 17.83 14.65 -13.51
N LEU A 4 18.01 13.35 -13.70
CA LEU A 4 18.33 12.38 -12.65
C LEU A 4 19.66 11.72 -12.96
N GLU A 5 20.45 11.53 -11.90
CA GLU A 5 21.70 10.78 -11.94
C GLU A 5 21.44 9.29 -12.27
N PRO A 6 22.41 8.56 -12.83
CA PRO A 6 22.25 7.14 -13.16
C PRO A 6 21.82 6.28 -11.96
N TRP A 7 22.32 6.58 -10.75
CA TRP A 7 21.93 5.87 -9.54
C TRP A 7 20.47 6.14 -9.13
N GLN A 8 19.95 7.34 -9.40
CA GLN A 8 18.54 7.68 -9.15
C GLN A 8 17.62 6.92 -10.11
N TRP A 9 18.02 6.75 -11.37
CA TRP A 9 17.29 5.89 -12.31
C TRP A 9 17.25 4.44 -11.85
N ALA A 10 18.39 3.89 -11.41
CA ALA A 10 18.46 2.53 -10.89
C ALA A 10 17.58 2.36 -9.63
N LEU A 11 17.62 3.32 -8.71
CA LEU A 11 16.80 3.30 -7.50
C LEU A 11 15.30 3.45 -7.82
N GLY A 12 14.95 4.31 -8.77
CA GLY A 12 13.60 4.46 -9.29
C GLY A 12 13.06 3.17 -9.90
N ALA A 13 13.87 2.49 -10.72
CA ALA A 13 13.51 1.22 -11.31
C ALA A 13 13.33 0.12 -10.24
N LEU A 14 14.21 0.07 -9.23
CA LEU A 14 14.08 -0.85 -8.10
C LEU A 14 12.82 -0.55 -7.27
N CYS A 15 12.50 0.73 -7.08
CA CYS A 15 11.27 1.19 -6.41
C CYS A 15 10.04 0.71 -7.19
N ALA A 16 9.98 0.98 -8.50
CA ALA A 16 8.89 0.57 -9.38
C ALA A 16 8.71 -0.96 -9.44
N PHE A 17 9.82 -1.71 -9.52
CA PHE A 17 9.82 -3.16 -9.43
C PHE A 17 9.25 -3.63 -8.08
N SER A 18 9.69 -3.04 -6.97
CA SER A 18 9.21 -3.36 -5.63
C SER A 18 7.71 -3.06 -5.47
N VAL A 19 7.21 -1.97 -6.09
CA VAL A 19 5.78 -1.66 -6.15
C VAL A 19 5.02 -2.77 -6.87
N GLY A 20 5.45 -3.14 -8.09
CA GLY A 20 4.81 -4.21 -8.85
C GLY A 20 4.76 -5.51 -8.06
N LEU A 21 5.89 -5.88 -7.44
CA LEU A 21 6.04 -7.09 -6.65
C LEU A 21 5.15 -7.06 -5.39
N ALA A 22 5.06 -5.90 -4.73
CA ALA A 22 4.20 -5.72 -3.57
C ALA A 22 2.72 -5.85 -3.89
N LYS A 23 2.27 -5.29 -5.02
CA LYS A 23 0.85 -5.29 -5.41
C LYS A 23 0.35 -6.63 -5.92
N THR A 24 1.21 -7.47 -6.47
CA THR A 24 0.79 -8.76 -7.05
C THR A 24 1.12 -9.98 -6.20
N GLY A 25 2.03 -9.88 -5.22
CA GLY A 25 2.52 -11.07 -4.52
C GLY A 25 3.05 -10.89 -3.10
N LEU A 26 3.82 -9.84 -2.82
CA LEU A 26 4.43 -9.63 -1.49
C LEU A 26 3.98 -8.29 -0.86
N PRO A 27 2.73 -8.18 -0.39
CA PRO A 27 2.09 -6.94 0.06
C PRO A 27 2.88 -6.11 1.09
N GLY A 28 3.80 -6.73 1.82
CA GLY A 28 4.61 -6.06 2.82
C GLY A 28 5.84 -5.31 2.30
N LEU A 29 6.27 -5.53 1.05
CA LEU A 29 7.40 -4.77 0.47
C LEU A 29 7.06 -3.30 0.18
N GLY A 30 5.76 -2.94 0.22
CA GLY A 30 5.29 -1.58 -0.02
C GLY A 30 5.88 -0.53 0.92
N ILE A 31 6.43 -0.90 2.10
CA ILE A 31 7.04 0.09 2.98
C ILE A 31 8.35 0.67 2.44
N LEU A 32 9.15 -0.12 1.70
CA LEU A 32 10.44 0.35 1.19
C LEU A 32 10.27 1.33 0.02
N VAL A 33 9.11 1.31 -0.63
CA VAL A 33 8.80 2.11 -1.80
C VAL A 33 8.88 3.61 -1.50
N VAL A 34 8.27 4.06 -0.40
CA VAL A 34 8.21 5.49 -0.04
C VAL A 34 9.62 6.08 0.16
N PRO A 35 10.50 5.55 1.03
CA PRO A 35 11.85 6.10 1.18
C PRO A 35 12.68 6.00 -0.11
N MET A 36 12.51 4.93 -0.91
CA MET A 36 13.21 4.81 -2.19
C MET A 36 12.82 5.91 -3.18
N ILE A 37 11.53 6.23 -3.30
CA ILE A 37 11.10 7.30 -4.21
C ILE A 37 11.50 8.68 -3.69
N VAL A 38 11.51 8.90 -2.37
CA VAL A 38 11.99 10.16 -1.77
C VAL A 38 13.47 10.37 -2.10
N LEU A 39 14.31 9.33 -1.96
CA LEU A 39 15.72 9.40 -2.33
C LEU A 39 15.94 9.58 -3.84
N THR A 40 15.05 9.01 -4.66
CA THR A 40 15.10 9.17 -6.12
C THR A 40 14.77 10.61 -6.54
N VAL A 41 13.73 11.20 -5.95
CA VAL A 41 13.23 12.53 -6.35
C VAL A 41 13.94 13.67 -5.62
N GLY A 42 14.49 13.41 -4.43
CA GLY A 42 15.14 14.42 -3.58
C GLY A 42 14.17 15.37 -2.87
N ASP A 43 12.86 15.15 -3.02
CA ASP A 43 11.80 15.99 -2.45
C ASP A 43 10.65 15.10 -1.96
N ALA A 44 10.46 15.05 -0.64
CA ALA A 44 9.48 14.20 0.00
C ALA A 44 8.03 14.55 -0.41
N ARG A 45 7.74 15.82 -0.67
CA ARG A 45 6.39 16.27 -1.06
C ARG A 45 6.07 15.86 -2.48
N LYS A 46 7.03 15.99 -3.39
CA LYS A 46 6.87 15.58 -4.80
C LYS A 46 6.88 14.07 -4.97
N ALA A 47 7.62 13.35 -4.12
CA ALA A 47 7.72 11.89 -4.17
C ALA A 47 6.37 11.18 -4.17
N ALA A 48 5.37 11.70 -3.44
CA ALA A 48 4.02 11.13 -3.45
C ALA A 48 3.35 11.20 -4.83
N ALA A 49 3.54 12.32 -5.55
CA ALA A 49 2.96 12.52 -6.88
C ALA A 49 3.69 11.74 -7.97
N TRP A 50 5.00 11.56 -7.85
CA TRP A 50 5.78 10.66 -8.72
C TRP A 50 5.41 9.20 -8.45
N LEU A 51 5.18 8.83 -7.20
CA LEU A 51 4.84 7.45 -6.88
C LEU A 51 3.42 7.06 -7.35
N LEU A 52 2.48 8.01 -7.39
CA LEU A 52 1.08 7.69 -7.61
C LEU A 52 0.79 7.02 -8.96
N PRO A 53 1.31 7.47 -10.12
CA PRO A 53 1.09 6.79 -11.39
C PRO A 53 1.74 5.40 -11.44
N ILE A 54 2.89 5.21 -10.79
CA ILE A 54 3.54 3.90 -10.63
C ILE A 54 2.65 2.95 -9.83
N LEU A 55 2.09 3.42 -8.70
CA LEU A 55 1.12 2.67 -7.90
C LEU A 55 -0.11 2.30 -8.71
N CYS A 56 -0.71 3.26 -9.43
CA CYS A 56 -1.89 3.02 -10.26
C CYS A 56 -1.60 1.99 -11.35
N THR A 57 -0.43 2.05 -11.98
CA THR A 57 0.00 1.09 -12.99
C THR A 57 0.10 -0.32 -12.41
N ALA A 58 0.72 -0.46 -11.23
CA ALA A 58 0.82 -1.74 -10.55
C ALA A 58 -0.55 -2.27 -10.09
N ASP A 59 -1.42 -1.38 -9.63
CA ASP A 59 -2.79 -1.72 -9.25
C ASP A 59 -3.60 -2.23 -10.46
N VAL A 60 -3.45 -1.60 -11.64
CA VAL A 60 -4.08 -2.07 -12.89
C VAL A 60 -3.60 -3.49 -13.21
N PHE A 61 -2.29 -3.75 -13.16
CA PHE A 61 -1.77 -5.11 -13.40
C PHE A 61 -2.31 -6.12 -12.38
N ALA A 62 -2.32 -5.76 -11.10
CA ALA A 62 -2.82 -6.62 -10.04
C ALA A 62 -4.32 -6.91 -10.19
N VAL A 63 -5.13 -5.90 -10.50
CA VAL A 63 -6.57 -6.03 -10.77
C VAL A 63 -6.82 -6.87 -12.00
N VAL A 64 -6.20 -6.57 -13.15
CA VAL A 64 -6.40 -7.31 -14.40
C VAL A 64 -6.09 -8.79 -14.20
N TYR A 65 -5.01 -9.09 -13.48
CA TYR A 65 -4.57 -10.45 -13.24
C TYR A 65 -5.48 -11.19 -12.23
N TRP A 66 -5.80 -10.57 -11.09
CA TRP A 66 -6.52 -11.22 -10.00
C TRP A 66 -8.04 -10.98 -9.98
N ARG A 67 -8.61 -10.22 -10.93
CA ARG A 67 -10.02 -9.76 -10.95
C ARG A 67 -11.07 -10.82 -10.65
N ARG A 68 -10.83 -12.08 -11.03
CA ARG A 68 -11.79 -13.19 -10.87
C ARG A 68 -11.99 -13.63 -9.42
N HIS A 69 -11.12 -13.23 -8.49
CA HIS A 69 -11.13 -13.68 -7.10
C HIS A 69 -11.52 -12.58 -6.10
N ALA A 70 -12.01 -11.43 -6.58
CA ALA A 70 -12.22 -10.27 -5.71
C ALA A 70 -13.50 -10.37 -4.87
N ALA A 71 -13.39 -10.23 -3.54
CA ALA A 71 -14.54 -10.13 -2.63
C ALA A 71 -15.11 -8.70 -2.61
N ILE A 72 -15.68 -8.26 -3.73
CA ILE A 72 -16.14 -6.86 -3.97
C ILE A 72 -17.11 -6.35 -2.92
N GLY A 73 -18.00 -7.19 -2.39
CA GLY A 73 -18.93 -6.78 -1.32
C GLY A 73 -18.24 -6.25 -0.06
N ARG A 74 -17.04 -6.76 0.27
CA ARG A 74 -16.27 -6.31 1.44
C ARG A 74 -15.60 -4.96 1.20
N LEU A 75 -15.23 -4.66 -0.05
CA LEU A 75 -14.63 -3.37 -0.45
C LEU A 75 -15.60 -2.21 -0.28
N TRP A 76 -16.85 -2.39 -0.70
CA TRP A 76 -17.88 -1.37 -0.54
C TRP A 76 -18.14 -1.03 0.93
N SER A 77 -18.02 -2.02 1.82
CA SER A 77 -18.14 -1.77 3.26
C SER A 77 -16.96 -0.99 3.86
N LEU A 78 -15.78 -1.00 3.21
CA LEU A 78 -14.58 -0.28 3.66
C LEU A 78 -14.48 1.13 3.07
N ALA A 79 -14.95 1.32 1.83
CA ALA A 79 -14.82 2.55 1.07
C ALA A 79 -15.27 3.82 1.83
N PRO A 80 -16.47 3.90 2.45
CA PRO A 80 -16.89 5.13 3.12
C PRO A 80 -15.97 5.49 4.29
N TRP A 81 -15.51 4.48 5.03
CA TRP A 81 -14.60 4.67 6.16
C TRP A 81 -13.19 5.02 5.71
N ALA A 82 -12.73 4.46 4.59
CA ALA A 82 -11.47 4.84 3.97
C ALA A 82 -11.50 6.30 3.51
N LEU A 83 -12.58 6.75 2.88
CA LEU A 83 -12.75 8.15 2.49
C LEU A 83 -12.78 9.07 3.72
N ALA A 84 -13.48 8.69 4.79
CA ALA A 84 -13.47 9.45 6.05
C ALA A 84 -12.06 9.53 6.66
N GLY A 85 -11.31 8.42 6.65
CA GLY A 85 -9.92 8.38 7.07
C GLY A 85 -9.01 9.25 6.20
N MET A 86 -9.23 9.26 4.88
CA MET A 86 -8.50 10.14 3.96
C MET A 86 -8.78 11.62 4.23
N ALA A 87 -10.03 11.99 4.51
CA ALA A 87 -10.39 13.35 4.91
C ALA A 87 -9.69 13.77 6.21
N GLY A 88 -9.67 12.88 7.22
CA GLY A 88 -8.93 13.10 8.47
C GLY A 88 -7.42 13.21 8.24
N GLY A 89 -6.87 12.36 7.35
CA GLY A 89 -5.46 12.41 6.96
C GLY A 89 -5.11 13.71 6.23
N ALA A 90 -5.99 14.19 5.36
CA ALA A 90 -5.81 15.45 4.64
C ALA A 90 -5.80 16.66 5.60
N ALA A 91 -6.69 16.69 6.60
CA ALA A 91 -6.67 17.71 7.65
C ALA A 91 -5.36 17.67 8.47
N ALA A 92 -4.83 16.46 8.70
CA ALA A 92 -3.60 16.24 9.44
C ALA A 92 -2.32 16.55 8.63
N LEU A 93 -2.39 16.78 7.31
CA LEU A 93 -1.22 17.13 6.47
C LEU A 93 -0.55 18.46 6.88
N SER A 94 -1.26 19.29 7.65
CA SER A 94 -0.70 20.52 8.23
C SER A 94 0.28 20.25 9.39
N LEU A 95 0.26 19.04 9.96
CA LEU A 95 1.15 18.63 11.03
C LEU A 95 2.54 18.26 10.49
N GLN A 96 3.55 18.37 11.36
CA GLN A 96 4.92 17.99 11.01
C GLN A 96 5.03 16.47 10.83
N GLU A 97 5.84 16.03 9.87
CA GLU A 97 6.09 14.62 9.59
C GLU A 97 6.57 13.84 10.83
N ARG A 98 7.36 14.49 11.70
CA ARG A 98 7.84 13.93 12.97
C ARG A 98 6.71 13.51 13.93
N VAL A 99 5.52 14.11 13.80
CA VAL A 99 4.33 13.74 14.59
C VAL A 99 3.53 12.67 13.86
N LEU A 100 3.35 12.84 12.55
CA LEU A 100 2.54 11.97 11.72
C LEU A 100 3.10 10.55 11.58
N ARG A 101 4.41 10.42 11.44
CA ARG A 101 5.07 9.13 11.18
C ARG A 101 4.95 8.16 12.38
N PRO A 102 5.23 8.57 13.64
CA PRO A 102 4.95 7.75 14.82
C PRO A 102 3.46 7.46 15.03
N MET A 103 2.55 8.38 14.67
CA MET A 103 1.10 8.12 14.76
C MET A 103 0.69 6.95 13.87
N VAL A 104 1.14 6.92 12.62
CA VAL A 104 0.87 5.79 11.71
C VAL A 104 1.54 4.51 12.23
N GLY A 105 2.76 4.60 12.74
CA GLY A 105 3.44 3.47 13.40
C GLY A 105 2.64 2.89 14.57
N ALA A 106 2.11 3.75 15.44
CA ALA A 106 1.28 3.35 16.58
C ALA A 106 -0.03 2.69 16.13
N ILE A 107 -0.70 3.22 15.11
CA ILE A 107 -1.91 2.62 14.53
C ILE A 107 -1.60 1.18 14.05
N VAL A 108 -0.56 1.01 13.25
CA VAL A 108 -0.18 -0.30 12.71
C VAL A 108 0.21 -1.26 13.84
N LEU A 109 0.96 -0.79 14.85
CA LEU A 109 1.36 -1.59 16.01
C LEU A 109 0.14 -2.09 16.81
N ILE A 110 -0.80 -1.19 17.13
CA ILE A 110 -2.03 -1.53 17.86
C ILE A 110 -2.83 -2.59 17.09
N MET A 111 -2.95 -2.41 15.77
CA MET A 111 -3.70 -3.34 14.91
C MET A 111 -2.99 -4.68 14.76
N LEU A 112 -1.66 -4.69 14.71
CA LEU A 112 -0.85 -5.90 14.69
C LEU A 112 -1.00 -6.66 16.01
N ALA A 113 -0.90 -5.97 17.15
CA ALA A 113 -1.13 -6.57 18.46
C ALA A 113 -2.55 -7.15 18.57
N ALA A 114 -3.57 -6.39 18.16
CA ALA A 114 -4.95 -6.86 18.13
C ALA A 114 -5.14 -8.09 17.24
N TYR A 115 -4.49 -8.14 16.07
CA TYR A 115 -4.49 -9.30 15.19
C TYR A 115 -3.87 -10.53 15.87
N LEU A 116 -2.68 -10.39 16.47
CA LEU A 116 -1.97 -11.49 17.13
C LEU A 116 -2.72 -12.03 18.35
N ILE A 117 -3.35 -11.16 19.14
CA ILE A 117 -4.20 -11.56 20.28
C ILE A 117 -5.40 -12.37 19.79
N ARG A 118 -6.11 -11.90 18.77
CA ARG A 118 -7.28 -12.60 18.19
C ARG A 118 -6.90 -13.93 17.56
N ARG A 119 -5.73 -14.01 16.93
CA ARG A 119 -5.21 -15.26 16.34
C ARG A 119 -5.06 -16.36 17.39
N ARG A 120 -4.76 -16.01 18.65
CA ARG A 120 -4.67 -16.95 19.78
C ARG A 120 -6.03 -17.27 20.43
N ALA A 121 -7.10 -16.55 20.09
CA ALA A 121 -8.42 -16.78 20.66
C ALA A 121 -9.04 -18.09 20.14
N ARG A 122 -9.77 -18.81 21.00
CA ARG A 122 -10.41 -20.09 20.65
C ARG A 122 -11.51 -19.96 19.60
N ASN A 123 -12.17 -18.81 19.50
CA ASN A 123 -13.22 -18.56 18.50
C ASN A 123 -13.03 -17.23 17.75
N PRO A 124 -12.12 -17.19 16.75
CA PRO A 124 -11.74 -15.96 16.05
C PRO A 124 -12.86 -15.34 15.22
N ALA A 125 -13.82 -16.16 14.76
CA ALA A 125 -14.94 -15.71 13.93
C ALA A 125 -15.94 -14.82 14.70
N ALA A 126 -16.10 -15.03 16.00
CA ALA A 126 -16.96 -14.22 16.86
C ALA A 126 -16.42 -12.79 17.09
N ILE A 127 -15.13 -12.55 16.78
CA ILE A 127 -14.42 -11.28 17.01
C ILE A 127 -13.94 -10.70 15.67
N ALA A 128 -14.69 -10.90 14.58
CA ALA A 128 -14.35 -10.32 13.29
C ALA A 128 -14.37 -8.79 13.39
N PRO A 129 -13.26 -8.09 13.04
CA PRO A 129 -13.24 -6.65 13.18
C PRO A 129 -14.23 -5.96 12.24
N HIS A 130 -14.88 -4.93 12.78
CA HIS A 130 -15.71 -4.02 12.00
C HIS A 130 -14.86 -3.30 10.95
N PRO A 131 -15.31 -3.19 9.68
CA PRO A 131 -14.54 -2.54 8.61
C PRO A 131 -14.21 -1.07 8.91
N ALA A 132 -15.01 -0.38 9.72
CA ALA A 132 -14.82 1.05 9.99
C ALA A 132 -13.43 1.42 10.50
N LEU A 133 -12.94 0.75 11.55
CA LEU A 133 -11.66 1.08 12.16
C LEU A 133 -10.50 0.86 11.18
N TYR A 134 -10.56 -0.22 10.39
CA TYR A 134 -9.55 -0.53 9.38
C TYR A 134 -9.63 0.39 8.17
N GLY A 135 -10.84 0.76 7.75
CA GLY A 135 -11.07 1.74 6.69
C GLY A 135 -10.51 3.10 7.08
N ILE A 136 -10.89 3.65 8.23
CA ILE A 136 -10.40 4.94 8.73
C ILE A 136 -8.87 4.91 8.87
N ALA A 137 -8.32 3.88 9.52
CA ALA A 137 -6.88 3.74 9.70
C ALA A 137 -6.14 3.65 8.37
N ALA A 138 -6.65 2.86 7.40
CA ALA A 138 -6.04 2.73 6.08
C ALA A 138 -6.13 4.06 5.31
N GLY A 139 -7.30 4.73 5.32
CA GLY A 139 -7.50 6.02 4.69
C GLY A 139 -6.57 7.11 5.24
N PHE A 140 -6.42 7.16 6.56
CA PHE A 140 -5.49 8.06 7.23
C PHE A 140 -4.03 7.75 6.85
N ALA A 141 -3.62 6.49 7.00
CA ALA A 141 -2.25 6.04 6.74
C ALA A 141 -1.82 6.19 5.27
N THR A 142 -2.72 5.95 4.30
CA THR A 142 -2.40 6.18 2.88
C THR A 142 -2.21 7.66 2.57
N THR A 143 -2.98 8.53 3.20
CA THR A 143 -2.95 9.97 2.91
C THR A 143 -1.71 10.63 3.48
N VAL A 144 -1.38 10.26 4.72
CA VAL A 144 -0.27 10.86 5.47
C VAL A 144 1.08 10.27 5.09
N ALA A 145 1.17 8.94 4.91
CA ALA A 145 2.44 8.24 4.78
C ALA A 145 2.49 7.21 3.64
N ASN A 146 1.46 7.13 2.80
CA ASN A 146 1.28 6.05 1.81
C ASN A 146 1.41 4.64 2.44
N ALA A 147 1.06 4.50 3.72
CA ALA A 147 1.34 3.32 4.55
C ALA A 147 0.08 2.51 4.90
N ALA A 148 -0.91 2.50 4.00
CA ALA A 148 -2.15 1.73 4.21
C ALA A 148 -1.99 0.22 4.00
N GLY A 149 -0.91 -0.22 3.35
CA GLY A 149 -0.57 -1.63 3.10
C GLY A 149 -0.66 -2.48 4.37
N PRO A 150 0.15 -2.21 5.41
CA PRO A 150 0.14 -2.96 6.66
C PRO A 150 -1.25 -3.03 7.33
N VAL A 151 -1.98 -1.90 7.36
CA VAL A 151 -3.32 -1.83 7.94
C VAL A 151 -4.31 -2.73 7.19
N MET A 152 -4.33 -2.61 5.85
CA MET A 152 -5.22 -3.40 5.01
C MET A 152 -4.85 -4.89 5.03
N ASN A 153 -3.57 -5.20 5.08
CA ASN A 153 -3.10 -6.57 5.18
C ASN A 153 -3.62 -7.25 6.46
N LEU A 154 -3.54 -6.57 7.61
CA LEU A 154 -4.08 -7.08 8.87
C LEU A 154 -5.59 -7.26 8.82
N TYR A 155 -6.32 -6.34 8.16
CA TYR A 155 -7.75 -6.49 7.93
C TYR A 155 -8.06 -7.77 7.16
N LEU A 156 -7.43 -7.95 6.01
CA LEU A 156 -7.71 -9.08 5.11
C LEU A 156 -7.25 -10.41 5.72
N LEU A 157 -6.15 -10.43 6.48
CA LEU A 157 -5.74 -11.60 7.26
C LEU A 157 -6.79 -11.97 8.34
N SER A 158 -7.34 -10.97 9.03
CA SER A 158 -8.40 -11.21 10.03
C SER A 158 -9.66 -11.82 9.43
N LYS A 159 -9.85 -11.63 8.12
CA LYS A 159 -10.97 -12.17 7.33
C LYS A 159 -10.71 -13.57 6.78
N ARG A 160 -9.52 -14.14 7.00
CA ARG A 160 -9.12 -15.51 6.61
C ARG A 160 -9.40 -15.83 5.14
N LEU A 161 -9.19 -14.84 4.28
CA LEU A 161 -9.36 -15.03 2.84
C LEU A 161 -8.27 -15.96 2.29
N PRO A 162 -8.58 -16.79 1.29
CA PRO A 162 -7.57 -17.43 0.47
C PRO A 162 -6.57 -16.39 -0.07
N LYS A 163 -5.32 -16.80 -0.31
CA LYS A 163 -4.24 -15.88 -0.72
C LYS A 163 -4.60 -15.10 -1.99
N GLU A 164 -5.27 -15.73 -2.94
CA GLU A 164 -5.71 -15.14 -4.19
C GLU A 164 -6.80 -14.09 -3.96
N GLU A 165 -7.80 -14.39 -3.12
CA GLU A 165 -8.85 -13.44 -2.76
C GLU A 165 -8.31 -12.27 -1.94
N PHE A 166 -7.34 -12.52 -1.07
CA PHE A 166 -6.63 -11.49 -0.32
C PHE A 166 -5.98 -10.49 -1.27
N ILE A 167 -5.20 -10.99 -2.24
CA ILE A 167 -4.47 -10.13 -3.18
C ILE A 167 -5.44 -9.41 -4.11
N ALA A 168 -6.45 -10.12 -4.64
CA ALA A 168 -7.48 -9.52 -5.49
C ALA A 168 -8.23 -8.40 -4.78
N THR A 169 -8.67 -8.63 -3.53
CA THR A 169 -9.42 -7.64 -2.75
C THR A 169 -8.54 -6.45 -2.40
N GLY A 170 -7.28 -6.68 -1.99
CA GLY A 170 -6.31 -5.61 -1.75
C GLY A 170 -6.03 -4.78 -3.00
N ALA A 171 -5.84 -5.42 -4.15
CA ALA A 171 -5.60 -4.75 -5.43
C ALA A 171 -6.73 -3.80 -5.80
N TRP A 172 -7.99 -4.25 -5.71
CA TRP A 172 -9.16 -3.40 -5.94
C TRP A 172 -9.26 -2.25 -4.94
N PHE A 173 -9.00 -2.50 -3.64
CA PHE A 173 -9.01 -1.45 -2.62
C PHE A 173 -8.04 -0.33 -3.00
N PHE A 174 -6.79 -0.69 -3.23
CA PHE A 174 -5.77 0.29 -3.53
C PHE A 174 -5.97 0.96 -4.88
N PHE A 175 -6.45 0.23 -5.89
CA PHE A 175 -6.80 0.81 -7.19
C PHE A 175 -7.79 1.96 -7.03
N VAL A 176 -8.91 1.72 -6.35
CA VAL A 176 -9.94 2.75 -6.13
C VAL A 176 -9.37 3.92 -5.33
N ILE A 177 -8.69 3.64 -4.22
CA ILE A 177 -8.12 4.68 -3.33
C ILE A 177 -7.01 5.49 -4.02
N ASN A 178 -6.20 4.88 -4.88
CA ASN A 178 -5.16 5.60 -5.61
C ASN A 178 -5.75 6.41 -6.75
N LEU A 179 -6.79 5.92 -7.43
CA LEU A 179 -7.54 6.72 -8.41
C LEU A 179 -8.18 7.96 -7.79
N THR A 180 -8.73 7.87 -6.58
CA THR A 180 -9.31 9.06 -5.91
C THR A 180 -8.26 10.11 -5.55
N LYS A 181 -6.99 9.73 -5.42
CA LYS A 181 -5.87 10.68 -5.18
C LYS A 181 -5.49 11.47 -6.43
N ILE A 182 -5.70 10.95 -7.64
CA ILE A 182 -5.33 11.61 -8.89
C ILE A 182 -5.95 13.02 -9.01
N PRO A 183 -7.28 13.21 -8.91
CA PRO A 183 -7.86 14.54 -9.02
C PRO A 183 -7.38 15.49 -7.92
N ILE A 184 -7.13 14.97 -6.70
CA ILE A 184 -6.60 15.76 -5.58
C ILE A 184 -5.19 16.28 -5.93
N TYR A 185 -4.30 15.40 -6.38
CA TYR A 185 -2.91 15.78 -6.69
C TYR A 185 -2.83 16.68 -7.92
N ALA A 186 -3.71 16.47 -8.91
CA ALA A 186 -3.83 17.33 -10.08
C ALA A 186 -4.31 18.74 -9.70
N ALA A 187 -5.34 18.86 -8.86
CA ALA A 187 -5.85 20.16 -8.39
C ALA A 187 -4.80 20.96 -7.60
N HIS A 188 -3.91 20.27 -6.88
CA HIS A 188 -2.77 20.88 -6.19
C HIS A 188 -1.53 21.11 -7.07
N GLY A 189 -1.59 20.81 -8.38
CA GLY A 189 -0.47 21.00 -9.30
C GLY A 189 0.77 20.17 -8.97
N LEU A 190 0.61 19.03 -8.29
CA LEU A 190 1.74 18.19 -7.86
C LEU A 190 2.33 17.35 -9.00
N PHE A 191 1.56 17.12 -10.07
CA PHE A 191 2.05 16.44 -11.26
C PHE A 191 2.88 17.39 -12.12
N SER A 192 3.98 16.85 -12.66
CA SER A 192 4.83 17.58 -13.60
C SER A 192 5.07 16.75 -14.84
N ARG A 193 5.39 17.40 -15.97
CA ARG A 193 5.79 16.68 -17.18
C ARG A 193 6.98 15.75 -16.94
N GLN A 194 7.88 16.14 -16.04
CA GLN A 194 9.05 15.32 -15.68
C GLN A 194 8.61 14.05 -14.93
N SER A 195 7.73 14.15 -13.94
CA SER A 195 7.24 12.99 -13.19
C SER A 195 6.53 12.00 -14.11
N LEU A 196 5.64 12.48 -14.98
CA LEU A 196 4.89 11.60 -15.89
C LEU A 196 5.79 10.88 -16.90
N VAL A 197 6.86 11.54 -17.38
CA VAL A 197 7.86 10.88 -18.25
C VAL A 197 8.66 9.84 -17.47
N PHE A 198 9.06 10.13 -16.24
CA PHE A 198 9.71 9.16 -15.36
C PHE A 198 8.81 7.94 -15.14
N ASP A 199 7.54 8.15 -14.78
CA ASP A 199 6.58 7.09 -14.51
C ASP A 199 6.36 6.19 -15.72
N LEU A 200 6.26 6.76 -16.92
CA LEU A 200 6.14 6.01 -18.16
C LEU A 200 7.35 5.10 -18.40
N LEU A 201 8.57 5.60 -18.13
CA LEU A 201 9.79 4.82 -18.25
C LEU A 201 9.91 3.73 -17.18
N MET A 202 9.21 3.87 -16.05
CA MET A 202 9.19 2.88 -14.98
C MET A 202 8.17 1.74 -15.21
N VAL A 203 7.24 1.88 -16.17
CA VAL A 203 6.22 0.85 -16.47
C VAL A 203 6.82 -0.55 -16.70
N PRO A 204 7.92 -0.72 -17.47
CA PRO A 204 8.54 -2.04 -17.66
C PRO A 204 9.04 -2.66 -16.34
N ALA A 205 9.59 -1.84 -15.43
CA ALA A 205 10.05 -2.32 -14.12
C ALA A 205 8.87 -2.73 -13.24
N VAL A 206 7.77 -1.95 -13.23
CA VAL A 206 6.52 -2.33 -12.57
C VAL A 206 6.01 -3.67 -13.10
N PHE A 207 5.99 -3.83 -14.42
CA PHE A 207 5.52 -5.06 -15.06
C PHE A 207 6.38 -6.27 -14.69
N ALA A 208 7.71 -6.12 -14.73
CA ALA A 208 8.65 -7.17 -14.31
C ALA A 208 8.44 -7.56 -12.83
N GLY A 209 8.28 -6.57 -11.95
CA GLY A 209 7.97 -6.77 -10.54
C GLY A 209 6.63 -7.48 -10.34
N ALA A 210 5.61 -7.07 -11.07
CA ALA A 210 4.27 -7.66 -11.02
C ALA A 210 4.29 -9.14 -11.42
N LEU A 211 5.02 -9.50 -12.49
CA LEU A 211 5.22 -10.88 -12.90
C LEU A 211 6.04 -11.68 -11.88
N GLY A 212 7.05 -11.07 -11.27
CA GLY A 212 7.84 -11.67 -10.19
C GLY A 212 6.98 -11.99 -8.97
N GLY A 213 6.22 -11.00 -8.48
CA GLY A 213 5.33 -11.16 -7.33
C GLY A 213 4.29 -12.26 -7.53
N ARG A 214 3.68 -12.31 -8.73
CA ARG A 214 2.78 -13.40 -9.12
C ARG A 214 3.44 -14.77 -8.95
N ARG A 215 4.60 -14.97 -9.60
CA ARG A 215 5.31 -16.25 -9.54
C ARG A 215 5.61 -16.65 -8.11
N VAL A 216 6.07 -15.72 -7.29
CA VAL A 216 6.34 -16.00 -5.87
C VAL A 216 5.05 -16.47 -5.15
N VAL A 217 3.93 -15.75 -5.33
CA VAL A 217 2.68 -16.09 -4.65
C VAL A 217 2.11 -17.44 -5.06
N GLU A 218 2.24 -17.82 -6.32
CA GLU A 218 1.77 -19.11 -6.83
C GLU A 218 2.52 -20.27 -6.16
N HIS A 219 3.79 -20.10 -5.81
CA HIS A 219 4.66 -21.15 -5.26
C HIS A 219 4.72 -21.20 -3.72
N ILE A 220 4.29 -20.15 -3.02
CA ILE A 220 4.28 -20.15 -1.54
C ILE A 220 3.00 -20.78 -0.97
N SER A 221 3.16 -21.49 0.15
CA SER A 221 2.04 -22.03 0.90
C SER A 221 1.24 -20.92 1.60
N PRO A 222 -0.07 -21.12 1.87
CA PRO A 222 -0.88 -20.13 2.59
C PRO A 222 -0.30 -19.73 3.95
N ASN A 223 0.27 -20.71 4.68
CA ASN A 223 0.91 -20.47 5.98
C ASN A 223 2.16 -19.58 5.84
N MET A 224 2.98 -19.80 4.82
CA MET A 224 4.15 -18.97 4.54
C MET A 224 3.73 -17.55 4.12
N PHE A 225 2.69 -17.44 3.29
CA PHE A 225 2.13 -16.15 2.87
C PHE A 225 1.67 -15.33 4.07
N GLU A 226 0.86 -15.91 4.97
CA GLU A 226 0.42 -15.24 6.20
C GLU A 226 1.61 -14.80 7.05
N TRP A 227 2.57 -15.69 7.30
CA TRP A 227 3.77 -15.37 8.07
C TRP A 227 4.57 -14.23 7.48
N LEU A 228 4.75 -14.22 6.16
CA LEU A 228 5.48 -13.18 5.46
C LEU A 228 4.76 -11.84 5.54
N VAL A 229 3.42 -11.83 5.39
CA VAL A 229 2.62 -10.60 5.55
C VAL A 229 2.74 -10.05 6.98
N VAL A 230 2.68 -10.91 8.00
CA VAL A 230 2.83 -10.52 9.41
C VAL A 230 4.25 -10.00 9.69
N ALA A 231 5.28 -10.71 9.25
CA ALA A 231 6.68 -10.33 9.46
C ALA A 231 7.00 -8.98 8.80
N LEU A 232 6.57 -8.78 7.55
CA LEU A 232 6.76 -7.52 6.86
C LEU A 232 5.92 -6.39 7.46
N THR A 233 4.76 -6.67 8.03
CA THR A 233 3.96 -5.68 8.78
C THR A 233 4.66 -5.27 10.09
N ALA A 234 5.27 -6.21 10.79
CA ALA A 234 6.07 -5.92 11.99
C ALA A 234 7.32 -5.09 11.65
N LEU A 235 8.05 -5.48 10.60
CA LEU A 235 9.18 -4.71 10.07
C LEU A 235 8.73 -3.30 9.65
N SER A 236 7.55 -3.22 9.02
CA SER A 236 6.98 -1.94 8.59
C SER A 236 6.75 -0.99 9.77
N THR A 237 6.20 -1.54 10.85
CA THR A 237 5.94 -0.81 12.08
C THR A 237 7.24 -0.26 12.68
N TRP A 238 8.32 -1.06 12.70
CA TRP A 238 9.62 -0.63 13.20
C TRP A 238 10.22 0.53 12.40
N PHE A 239 10.16 0.47 11.07
CA PHE A 239 10.62 1.56 10.19
C PHE A 239 9.81 2.86 10.34
N LEU A 240 8.55 2.79 10.76
CA LEU A 240 7.74 3.99 11.02
C LEU A 240 8.14 4.71 12.33
N PHE A 241 8.81 4.02 13.25
CA PHE A 241 9.32 4.63 14.49
C PHE A 241 10.75 5.20 14.38
N ARG A 242 11.46 4.96 13.26
CA ARG A 242 12.81 5.47 13.01
C ARG A 242 12.81 6.65 12.05
#